data_AF-A0A7W1IVN1-F1
#
_entry.id   AF-A0A7W1IVN1-F1
#
_cell.length_a   1.000
_cell.length_b   1.000
_cell.length_c   1.000
_cell.angle_alpha   90.00
_cell.angle_beta   90.00
_cell.angle_gamma   90.00
#
_symmetry.space_group_name_H-M   'P 1'
#
loop_
_entity.id
_entity.type
_entity.pdbx_description
1 polymer ?
#
loop_
_entity_poly.entity_id
_entity_poly.type
_entity_poly.pdbx_seq_one_letter_code
_entity_poly.pdbx_strand_id
1 'polypeptide(L)' 'MELAVEKYKVENEPYYLPIGREVELFEAAYAGKLPVMLKGPTGCGKTRFVEYM' A
#
# COMPACT_ATOMS: atom_id res chain seq x y z
N MET A 1 26.30 1.44 -0.56
CA MET A 1 25.86 1.80 0.80
C MET A 1 24.44 1.30 0.92
N GLU A 2 24.17 0.34 1.79
CA GLU A 2 22.83 -0.21 1.97
C GLU A 2 21.99 0.78 2.77
N LEU A 3 20.80 1.12 2.29
CA LEU A 3 19.91 2.05 2.99
C LEU A 3 19.18 1.30 4.11
N ALA A 4 18.93 1.97 5.23
CA ALA A 4 18.22 1.37 6.38
C ALA A 4 16.79 0.88 6.05
N VAL A 5 16.25 1.28 4.89
CA VAL A 5 14.93 0.88 4.40
C VAL A 5 14.92 -0.47 3.66
N GLU A 6 16.07 -0.95 3.19
CA GLU A 6 16.15 -2.20 2.39
C GLU A 6 15.57 -3.40 3.15
N LYS A 7 15.78 -3.46 4.48
CA LYS A 7 15.22 -4.49 5.36
C LYS A 7 13.68 -4.51 5.46
N TYR A 8 13.01 -3.47 4.95
CA TYR A 8 11.54 -3.36 4.94
C TYR A 8 10.96 -3.51 3.54
N LYS A 9 11.78 -3.86 2.54
CA LYS A 9 11.30 -4.09 1.19
C LYS A 9 10.43 -5.35 1.18
N VAL A 10 9.26 -5.25 0.56
CA VAL A 10 8.39 -6.40 0.32
C VAL A 10 9.03 -7.26 -0.78
N GLU A 11 9.40 -8.49 -0.45
CA GLU A 11 10.13 -9.38 -1.38
C GLU A 11 9.23 -10.04 -2.42
N ASN A 12 8.02 -10.43 -2.01
CA ASN A 12 7.04 -11.11 -2.86
C ASN A 12 5.75 -10.30 -2.85
N GLU A 13 5.12 -10.17 -4.00
CA GLU A 13 3.83 -9.50 -4.14
C GLU A 13 2.78 -10.18 -3.23
N PRO A 14 2.25 -9.49 -2.22
CA PRO A 14 1.31 -10.08 -1.29
C PRO A 14 -0.06 -10.20 -1.96
N TYR A 15 -0.82 -11.25 -1.65
CA TYR A 15 -2.18 -11.37 -2.17
C TYR A 15 -3.07 -10.23 -1.64
N TYR A 16 -3.62 -9.45 -2.56
CA TYR A 16 -4.65 -8.45 -2.32
C TYR A 16 -5.70 -8.54 -3.43
N LEU A 17 -6.99 -8.49 -3.07
CA LEU A 17 -8.09 -8.47 -4.03
C LEU A 17 -8.68 -7.06 -4.07
N PRO A 18 -8.50 -6.30 -5.16
CA PRO A 18 -9.15 -5.01 -5.33
C PRO A 18 -10.67 -5.15 -5.33
N ILE A 19 -11.35 -4.28 -4.61
CA ILE A 19 -12.82 -4.20 -4.53
C ILE A 19 -13.36 -2.91 -5.18
N GLY A 20 -12.48 -2.02 -5.62
CA GLY A 20 -12.82 -0.77 -6.27
C GLY A 20 -11.62 -0.17 -7.01
N ARG A 21 -11.44 1.14 -6.87
CA ARG A 21 -10.41 1.93 -7.58
C ARG A 21 -9.21 2.30 -6.70
N GLU A 22 -9.08 1.65 -5.56
CA GLU A 22 -8.08 2.00 -4.55
C GLU A 22 -6.64 1.91 -5.06
N VAL A 23 -6.31 0.96 -5.95
CA VAL A 23 -4.98 0.84 -6.55
C VAL A 23 -4.65 2.08 -7.39
N GLU A 24 -5.50 2.41 -8.37
CA GLU A 24 -5.33 3.60 -9.24
C GLU A 24 -5.23 4.90 -8.44
N LEU A 25 -6.09 5.06 -7.42
CA LEU A 25 -6.12 6.26 -6.58
C LEU A 25 -4.88 6.37 -5.71
N PHE A 26 -4.35 5.26 -5.21
CA PHE A 26 -3.16 5.25 -4.37
C PHE A 26 -1.90 5.53 -5.19
N GLU A 27 -1.77 4.98 -6.39
CA GLU A 27 -0.69 5.32 -7.33
C GLU A 27 -0.70 6.81 -7.69
N ALA A 28 -1.88 7.36 -7.99
CA ALA A 28 -2.04 8.79 -8.28
C ALA A 28 -1.64 9.67 -7.09
N ALA A 29 -2.03 9.28 -5.86
CA ALA A 29 -1.63 9.97 -4.65
C ALA A 29 -0.12 9.89 -4.41
N TYR A 30 0.51 8.74 -4.64
CA TYR A 30 1.96 8.56 -4.53
C TYR A 30 2.72 9.42 -5.54
N ALA A 31 2.25 9.48 -6.80
CA ALA A 31 2.81 10.33 -7.83
C ALA A 31 2.73 11.82 -7.44
N GLY A 32 1.61 12.23 -6.84
CA GLY A 32 1.40 13.58 -6.31
C GLY A 32 2.05 13.86 -4.95
N LYS A 33 2.74 12.87 -4.34
CA LYS A 33 3.30 12.94 -2.97
C LYS A 33 2.27 13.38 -1.92
N LEU A 34 1.02 12.97 -2.10
CA LEU A 34 -0.08 13.28 -1.20
C LEU A 34 -0.16 12.26 -0.05
N PRO A 35 -0.35 12.69 1.20
CA PRO A 35 -0.64 11.77 2.30
C PRO A 35 -1.96 11.02 2.07
N VAL A 36 -1.97 9.72 2.36
CA VAL A 36 -3.16 8.86 2.23
C VAL A 36 -3.65 8.43 3.61
N MET A 37 -4.96 8.54 3.86
CA MET A 37 -5.63 8.00 5.05
C MET A 37 -6.56 6.85 4.67
N LEU A 38 -6.29 5.66 5.21
CA LEU A 38 -7.14 4.49 5.01
C LEU A 38 -8.18 4.36 6.12
N LYS A 39 -9.45 4.26 5.75
CA LYS A 39 -10.59 4.11 6.68
C LYS A 39 -11.29 2.78 6.47
N GLY A 40 -11.80 2.20 7.55
CA GLY A 40 -12.57 0.95 7.52
C GLY A 40 -12.45 0.17 8.83
N PRO A 41 -13.32 -0.82 9.08
CA PRO A 41 -13.32 -1.62 10.31
C PRO A 41 -12.05 -2.47 10.45
N THR A 42 -11.82 -3.05 11.63
CA THR A 42 -10.72 -4.01 11.85
C THR A 42 -10.88 -5.23 10.94
N GLY A 43 -9.77 -5.75 10.40
CA GLY A 43 -9.78 -6.97 9.56
C GLY A 43 -10.20 -6.77 8.11
N CYS A 44 -10.51 -5.56 7.65
CA CYS A 44 -10.96 -5.30 6.26
C CYS A 44 -9.83 -5.18 5.22
N GLY A 45 -8.60 -5.61 5.54
CA GLY A 45 -7.50 -5.64 4.57
C GLY A 45 -6.68 -4.35 4.39
N LYS A 46 -6.89 -3.28 5.19
CA LYS A 46 -6.12 -2.00 5.06
C LYS A 46 -4.60 -2.18 5.08
N THR A 47 -4.07 -2.95 6.03
CA THR A 47 -2.62 -3.18 6.14
C THR A 47 -2.10 -4.00 4.96
N ARG A 48 -2.86 -5.02 4.51
CA ARG A 48 -2.52 -5.82 3.34
C ARG A 48 -2.53 -4.99 2.06
N PHE A 49 -3.46 -4.03 1.95
CA PHE A 49 -3.48 -3.08 0.85
C PHE A 49 -2.21 -2.22 0.80
N VAL A 50 -1.77 -1.66 1.94
CA VAL A 50 -0.52 -0.87 1.98
C VAL A 50 0.71 -1.71 1.67
N GLU A 51 0.72 -2.98 2.05
CA GLU A 51 1.81 -3.91 1.72
C GLU A 51 1.84 -4.26 0.22
N TYR A 52 0.68 -4.26 -0.43
CA TYR A 52 0.52 -4.55 -1.86
C TYR A 52 0.90 -3.36 -2.77
N MET A 53 0.69 -2.13 -2.30
CA MET A 53 1.03 -0.89 -3.03
C MET A 53 2.49 -0.48 -2.86
#